data_AF-A0A259IML9-F1
#
_entry.id   AF-A0A259IML9-F1
#
_cell.length_a   1.000
_cell.length_b   1.000
_cell.length_c   1.000
_cell.angle_alpha   90.00
_cell.angle_beta   90.00
_cell.angle_gamma   90.00
#
_symmetry.space_group_name_H-M   'P 1'
#
loop_
_entity.id
_entity.type
_entity.pdbx_description
1 polymer ?
#
loop_
_entity_poly.entity_id
_entity_poly.type
_entity_poly.pdbx_seq_one_letter_code
_entity_poly.pdbx_strand_id
1 'polypeptide(L)' 'MRGGPIMVRLNIYMKRYKATVNAAGMWVETILYAQNQAQAYKLFQAIFGSSNVPHQPLQIG' A
#
# COMPACT_ATOMS: atom_id res chain seq x y z
N MET A 1 -18.89 19.61 -31.25
CA MET A 1 -18.22 19.67 -29.94
C MET A 1 -17.15 18.58 -29.91
N ARG A 2 -15.87 18.94 -30.09
CA ARG A 2 -14.76 17.97 -30.19
C ARG A 2 -14.34 17.57 -28.77
N GLY A 3 -14.60 16.32 -28.39
CA GLY A 3 -14.01 15.70 -27.20
C GLY A 3 -12.52 15.52 -27.42
N GLY A 4 -11.71 16.42 -26.87
CA GLY A 4 -10.27 16.21 -26.77
C GLY A 4 -9.96 15.05 -25.82
N PRO A 5 -8.83 14.35 -25.98
CA PRO A 5 -8.45 13.29 -25.08
C PRO A 5 -8.35 13.85 -23.66
N ILE A 6 -9.10 13.27 -22.73
CA ILE A 6 -8.96 13.55 -21.30
C ILE A 6 -7.56 13.07 -20.92
N MET A 7 -6.61 13.99 -20.80
CA MET A 7 -5.29 13.69 -20.26
C MET A 7 -5.47 13.41 -18.77
N VAL A 8 -5.89 12.19 -18.44
CA VAL A 8 -5.90 11.66 -17.08
C VAL A 8 -4.45 11.69 -16.64
N ARG A 9 -4.10 12.61 -15.73
CA ARG A 9 -2.80 12.60 -15.07
C ARG A 9 -2.76 11.34 -14.20
N LEU A 10 -2.35 10.22 -14.78
CA LEU A 10 -2.14 8.97 -14.07
C LEU A 10 -1.02 9.24 -13.06
N ASN A 11 -1.36 9.33 -11.77
CA ASN A 11 -0.36 9.51 -10.71
C ASN A 11 0.42 8.20 -10.56
N ILE A 12 1.44 8.02 -11.40
CA ILE A 12 2.30 6.83 -11.47
C ILE A 12 3.27 6.71 -10.29
N TYR A 13 3.36 7.73 -9.44
CA TYR A 13 4.26 7.72 -8.29
C TYR A 13 3.71 6.83 -7.19
N MET A 14 4.28 5.62 -7.07
CA MET A 14 4.05 4.76 -5.93
C MET A 14 4.76 5.33 -4.70
N LYS A 15 4.05 5.33 -3.58
CA LYS A 15 4.54 5.79 -2.28
C LYS A 15 4.95 4.60 -1.45
N ARG A 16 5.92 4.78 -0.57
CA ARG A 16 6.36 3.74 0.36
C ARG A 16 5.46 3.72 1.58
N TYR A 17 5.09 2.52 2.01
CA TYR A 17 4.29 2.30 3.20
C TYR A 17 4.98 1.26 4.08
N LYS A 18 5.13 1.58 5.36
CA LYS A 18 5.69 0.69 6.39
C LYS A 18 4.58 0.11 7.24
N ALA A 19 4.63 -1.19 7.52
CA ALA A 19 3.76 -1.83 8.49
C ALA A 19 4.53 -2.82 9.35
N THR A 20 4.12 -2.97 10.60
CA THR A 20 4.52 -4.09 11.45
C THR A 20 3.66 -5.28 11.11
N VAL A 21 4.27 -6.40 10.74
CA VAL A 21 3.58 -7.62 10.33
C VAL A 21 4.08 -8.83 11.11
N ASN A 22 3.23 -9.82 11.32
CA ASN A 22 3.63 -11.11 11.84
C ASN A 22 3.98 -12.05 10.67
N ALA A 23 5.26 -12.33 10.50
CA ALA A 23 5.77 -13.28 9.53
C ALA A 23 6.20 -14.55 10.26
N ALA A 24 5.40 -15.62 10.15
CA ALA A 24 5.71 -16.94 10.72
C ALA A 24 6.05 -16.93 12.23
N GLY A 25 5.36 -16.10 13.02
CA GLY A 25 5.55 -16.00 14.48
C GLY A 25 6.51 -14.89 14.91
N MET A 26 7.12 -14.16 13.97
CA MET A 26 8.03 -13.05 14.26
C MET A 26 7.43 -11.71 13.81
N TRP A 27 7.44 -10.72 14.70
CA TRP A 27 7.02 -9.35 14.37
C TRP A 27 8.16 -8.59 13.70
N VAL A 28 7.94 -8.15 12.47
CA VAL A 28 8.92 -7.43 11.65
C VAL A 28 8.33 -6.17 11.04
N GLU A 29 9.18 -5.17 10.79
CA GLU A 29 8.80 -4.03 9.96
C GLU A 29 9.02 -4.37 8.48
N THR A 30 7.99 -4.21 7.66
CA THR A 30 8.05 -4.44 6.21
C THR A 30 7.62 -3.18 5.46
N ILE A 31 8.28 -2.92 4.33
CA ILE A 31 8.00 -1.79 3.46
C ILE A 31 7.49 -2.32 2.11
N LEU A 32 6.38 -1.75 1.61
CA LEU A 32 5.93 -1.96 0.25
C LEU A 32 5.56 -0.65 -0.43
N TYR A 33 5.42 -0.69 -1.75
CA TYR A 33 5.03 0.45 -2.57
C TYR A 33 3.55 0.33 -2.97
N ALA A 34 2.79 1.42 -2.82
CA ALA A 34 1.37 1.48 -3.21
C ALA A 34 0.98 2.91 -3.62
N GLN A 35 -0.14 3.07 -4.32
CA GLN A 35 -0.66 4.36 -4.77
C GLN A 35 -1.21 5.20 -3.60
N ASN A 36 -1.80 4.54 -2.61
CA ASN A 36 -2.39 5.15 -1.44
C ASN A 36 -2.42 4.16 -0.26
N GLN A 37 -2.75 4.67 0.92
CA GLN A 37 -2.73 3.91 2.17
C GLN A 37 -3.76 2.76 2.20
N ALA A 38 -4.93 2.95 1.58
CA ALA A 38 -5.95 1.91 1.51
C ALA A 38 -5.48 0.73 0.65
N GLN A 39 -4.85 1.01 -0.49
CA GLN A 39 -4.24 -0.02 -1.33
C GLN A 39 -3.09 -0.72 -0.59
N ALA A 40 -2.22 0.04 0.08
CA ALA A 40 -1.13 -0.53 0.87
C ALA A 40 -1.65 -1.52 1.90
N TYR A 41 -2.70 -1.15 2.64
CA TYR A 41 -3.25 -2.01 3.68
C TYR A 41 -3.80 -3.31 3.10
N LYS A 42 -4.57 -3.24 2.01
CA LYS A 42 -5.06 -4.44 1.31
C LYS A 42 -3.92 -5.32 0.81
N LEU A 43 -2.83 -4.74 0.31
CA LEU A 43 -1.65 -5.50 -0.14
C LEU A 43 -0.96 -6.21 1.03
N PHE A 44 -0.74 -5.53 2.16
CA PHE A 44 -0.18 -6.17 3.35
C PHE A 44 -1.07 -7.32 3.84
N GLN A 45 -2.39 -7.12 3.90
CA GLN A 45 -3.33 -8.17 4.32
C GLN A 45 -3.37 -9.34 3.32
N ALA A 46 -3.20 -9.09 2.03
CA ALA A 46 -3.14 -10.13 1.00
C ALA A 46 -1.85 -10.97 1.10
N ILE A 47 -0.72 -10.35 1.45
CA ILE A 47 0.58 -11.02 1.56
C ILE A 47 0.71 -11.79 2.89
N PHE A 48 0.34 -11.17 4.01
CA PHE A 48 0.59 -11.71 5.34
C PHE A 48 -0.66 -12.30 6.00
N GLY A 49 -1.87 -12.02 5.50
CA GLY A 49 -3.13 -12.32 6.17
C GLY A 49 -3.59 -11.18 7.09
N SER A 50 -4.90 -10.95 7.16
CA SER A 50 -5.48 -9.82 7.90
C SER A 50 -5.13 -9.82 9.40
N SER A 51 -5.13 -10.99 10.04
CA SER A 51 -4.75 -11.14 11.46
C SER A 51 -3.27 -10.84 11.74
N ASN A 52 -2.43 -10.85 10.71
CA ASN A 52 -0.99 -10.62 10.82
C ASN A 52 -0.59 -9.18 10.52
N VAL A 53 -1.56 -8.29 10.26
CA VAL A 53 -1.34 -6.86 9.98
C VAL A 53 -2.28 -6.04 10.89
N PRO A 54 -1.94 -5.88 12.18
CA PRO A 54 -2.87 -5.34 13.19
C PRO A 54 -3.14 -3.84 13.02
N HIS A 55 -2.27 -3.13 12.34
CA HIS A 55 -2.34 -1.67 12.18
C HIS A 55 -2.22 -1.27 10.72
N GLN A 56 -2.84 -0.14 10.40
CA GLN A 56 -2.77 0.42 9.06
C GLN A 56 -1.32 0.83 8.73
N PRO A 57 -0.84 0.57 7.50
CA PRO A 57 0.49 0.99 7.09
C PRO A 57 0.64 2.51 7.12
N LEU A 58 1.81 2.98 7.52
CA LEU A 58 2.16 4.40 7.54
C LEU A 58 2.93 4.75 6.28
N GLN A 59 2.54 5.82 5.60
CA GLN A 59 3.33 6.34 4.49
C GLN A 59 4.68 6.83 5.02
N ILE A 60 5.76 6.41 4.38
CA ILE A 60 7.11 6.89 4.63
C ILE A 60 7.64 7.55 3.37
N GLY A 61 8.58 8.50 3.54
CA GLY A 61 9.12 9.44 2.53
C GLY A 61 8.78 9.18 1.07
#